data_AF-A0A5K8AGN5-F1
#
_entry.id   AF-A0A5K8AGN5-F1
#
_cell.length_a   1.000
_cell.length_b   1.000
_cell.length_c   1.000
_cell.angle_alpha   90.00
_cell.angle_beta   90.00
_cell.angle_gamma   90.00
#
_symmetry.space_group_name_H-M   'P 1'
#
loop_
_entity.id
_entity.type
_entity.pdbx_description
1 polymer ?
#
loop_
_entity_poly.entity_id
_entity_poly.type
_entity_poly.pdbx_seq_one_letter_code
_entity_poly.pdbx_strand_id
1 'polypeptide(L)'
;MVAWGMVPTLDDPYNVTVEGLHQRLMALWARLFGDHPDRETLIRQSLITPACGLGLLTSRKAGRIYRLTSGLSRRLREQERVEFAPLL
;
A
#
# COMPACT_ATOMS: atom_id res chain seq x y z
N MET A 1 5.21 -2.65 -14.37
CA MET A 1 4.36 -1.98 -13.36
C MET A 1 3.19 -2.87 -12.96
N VAL A 2 2.90 -2.98 -11.65
CA VAL A 2 1.84 -3.80 -11.05
C VAL A 2 0.95 -2.92 -10.18
N ALA A 3 -0.37 -3.10 -10.27
CA ALA A 3 -1.33 -2.46 -9.38
C ALA A 3 -1.71 -3.40 -8.23
N TRP A 4 -1.50 -2.97 -7.00
CA TRP A 4 -1.81 -3.72 -5.79
C TRP A 4 -3.11 -3.18 -5.19
N GLY A 5 -4.20 -3.93 -5.39
CA GLY A 5 -5.52 -3.67 -4.79
C GLY A 5 -5.53 -3.93 -3.28
N MET A 6 -4.65 -3.24 -2.54
CA MET A 6 -4.33 -3.60 -1.17
C MET A 6 -5.35 -3.07 -0.15
N VAL A 7 -6.04 -1.97 -0.47
CA VAL A 7 -6.97 -1.32 0.46
C VAL A 7 -8.36 -1.94 0.32
N PRO A 8 -8.90 -2.61 1.36
CA PRO A 8 -10.21 -3.27 1.29
C PRO A 8 -11.34 -2.29 0.99
N THR A 9 -12.34 -2.75 0.23
CA THR A 9 -13.50 -1.96 -0.16
C THR A 9 -14.83 -2.50 0.37
N LEU A 10 -14.83 -3.75 0.85
CA LEU A 10 -16.01 -4.42 1.43
C LEU A 10 -16.03 -4.35 2.97
N ASP A 11 -14.85 -4.39 3.59
CA ASP A 11 -14.71 -4.31 5.05
C ASP A 11 -14.94 -2.88 5.56
N ASP A 12 -15.14 -2.74 6.87
CA ASP A 12 -15.19 -1.43 7.51
C ASP A 12 -13.81 -0.72 7.43
N PRO A 13 -13.67 0.37 6.66
CA PRO A 13 -12.39 1.01 6.46
C PRO A 13 -11.93 1.82 7.70
N TYR A 14 -12.76 1.95 8.74
CA TYR A 14 -12.40 2.67 9.97
C TYR A 14 -11.51 1.85 10.91
N ASN A 15 -11.58 0.51 10.84
CA ASN A 15 -10.71 -0.40 11.61
C ASN A 15 -9.39 -0.72 10.89
N VAL A 16 -9.23 -0.23 9.67
CA VAL A 16 -8.02 -0.42 8.87
C VAL A 16 -7.03 0.71 9.12
N THR A 17 -5.75 0.36 9.30
CA THR A 17 -4.65 1.31 9.48
C THR A 17 -3.63 1.19 8.34
N VAL A 18 -2.88 2.28 8.08
CA VAL A 18 -1.82 2.28 7.07
C VAL A 18 -0.73 1.26 7.40
N GLU A 19 -0.32 1.17 8.67
CA GLU A 19 0.73 0.24 9.09
C GLU A 19 0.31 -1.23 8.93
N GLY A 20 -0.95 -1.56 9.27
CA GLY A 20 -1.45 -2.92 9.06
C GLY A 20 -1.49 -3.30 7.57
N LEU A 21 -1.89 -2.37 6.70
CA LEU A 21 -1.84 -2.58 5.24
C LEU A 21 -0.41 -2.72 4.73
N HIS A 22 0.53 -1.94 5.28
CA HIS A 22 1.94 -2.00 4.94
C HIS A 22 2.53 -3.38 5.30
N GLN A 23 2.32 -3.85 6.54
CA GLN A 23 2.73 -5.18 6.97
C GLN A 23 2.15 -6.29 6.09
N ARG A 24 0.87 -6.18 5.72
CA ARG A 24 0.22 -7.13 4.82
C ARG A 24 0.85 -7.16 3.42
N LEU A 25 1.20 -5.98 2.88
CA LEU A 25 1.89 -5.88 1.59
C LEU A 25 3.31 -6.46 1.65
N MET A 26 4.07 -6.17 2.71
CA MET A 26 5.40 -6.74 2.90
C MET A 26 5.36 -8.26 3.00
N ALA A 27 4.42 -8.81 3.76
CA ALA A 27 4.22 -10.25 3.85
C ALA A 27 3.83 -10.88 2.51
N LEU A 28 2.99 -10.18 1.71
CA LEU A 28 2.65 -10.62 0.36
C LEU A 28 3.87 -10.64 -0.56
N TRP A 29 4.66 -9.57 -0.58
CA TRP A 29 5.88 -9.50 -1.39
C TRP A 29 6.91 -10.55 -0.97
N ALA A 30 7.09 -10.79 0.33
CA ALA A 30 7.96 -11.86 0.82
C ALA A 30 7.52 -13.24 0.30
N ARG A 31 6.20 -13.51 0.26
CA ARG A 31 5.68 -14.77 -0.29
C ARG A 31 5.84 -14.88 -1.82
N LEU A 32 5.76 -13.76 -2.54
CA LEU A 32 5.86 -13.76 -4.00
C LEU A 32 7.30 -13.76 -4.52
N PHE A 33 8.22 -13.14 -3.78
CA PHE A 33 9.57 -12.84 -4.26
C PHE A 33 10.69 -13.39 -3.34
N GLY A 34 10.34 -14.04 -2.23
CA GLY A 34 11.27 -14.54 -1.23
C GLY A 34 11.71 -13.48 -0.21
N ASP A 35 12.71 -13.80 0.60
CA ASP A 35 13.08 -12.97 1.76
C ASP A 35 13.82 -11.67 1.41
N HIS A 36 14.42 -11.60 0.21
CA HIS A 36 15.28 -10.48 -0.21
C HIS A 36 14.94 -9.98 -1.63
N PRO A 37 13.71 -9.47 -1.86
CA PRO A 37 13.39 -8.87 -3.13
C PRO A 37 14.14 -7.55 -3.32
N ASP A 38 14.38 -7.18 -4.59
CA ASP A 38 14.77 -5.82 -4.95
C ASP A 38 13.61 -4.86 -4.61
N ARG A 39 13.69 -4.27 -3.41
CA ARG A 39 12.67 -3.36 -2.86
C ARG A 39 12.53 -2.10 -3.68
N GLU A 40 13.63 -1.57 -4.22
CA GLU A 40 13.60 -0.35 -5.03
C GLU A 40 12.78 -0.60 -6.30
N THR A 41 13.08 -1.67 -7.04
CA THR A 41 12.32 -2.04 -8.23
C THR A 41 10.85 -2.30 -7.89
N LEU A 42 10.56 -3.03 -6.81
CA LEU A 42 9.18 -3.28 -6.40
C LEU A 42 8.43 -1.97 -6.13
N ILE A 43 9.00 -1.05 -5.37
CA ILE A 43 8.36 0.23 -5.04
C ILE A 43 8.17 1.07 -6.30
N ARG A 44 9.22 1.23 -7.14
CA ARG A 44 9.16 2.00 -8.39
C ARG A 44 8.17 1.44 -9.41
N GLN A 45 7.96 0.13 -9.41
CA GLN A 45 7.05 -0.56 -10.33
C GLN A 45 5.66 -0.82 -9.72
N SER A 46 5.30 -0.19 -8.60
CA SER A 46 4.03 -0.41 -7.91
C SER A 46 3.07 0.78 -7.99
N LEU A 47 1.79 0.47 -8.24
CA LEU A 47 0.67 1.36 -7.99
C LEU A 47 -0.16 0.82 -6.83
N ILE A 48 -0.47 1.65 -5.84
CA ILE A 48 -1.35 1.26 -4.74
C ILE A 48 -2.78 1.69 -5.08
N THR A 49 -3.70 0.73 -5.06
CA THR A 49 -5.10 0.97 -5.42
C THR A 49 -6.05 0.40 -4.35
N PRO A 50 -7.32 0.86 -4.32
CA PRO A 50 -8.38 0.11 -3.67
C PRO A 50 -8.53 -1.28 -4.31
N ALA A 51 -9.03 -2.24 -3.54
CA ALA A 51 -9.26 -3.61 -3.98
C ALA A 51 -10.29 -3.73 -5.11
N CYS A 52 -11.26 -2.80 -5.17
CA CYS A 52 -12.27 -2.73 -6.21
C CYS A 52 -12.77 -1.27 -6.38
N GLY A 53 -13.70 -1.04 -7.31
CA GLY A 53 -14.37 0.25 -7.47
C GLY A 53 -15.16 0.68 -6.21
N LEU A 54 -15.35 1.99 -6.05
CA LEU A 54 -16.00 2.59 -4.88
C LEU A 54 -17.40 3.15 -5.18
N GLY A 55 -17.95 2.90 -6.38
CA GLY A 55 -19.14 3.57 -6.90
C GLY A 55 -20.42 3.36 -6.09
N LEU A 56 -20.48 2.31 -5.27
CA LEU A 56 -21.63 1.99 -4.41
C LEU A 56 -21.44 2.47 -2.96
N LEU A 57 -20.30 3.08 -2.63
CA LEU A 57 -20.00 3.53 -1.28
C LEU A 57 -20.38 4.99 -1.08
N THR A 58 -20.77 5.34 0.15
CA THR A 58 -20.92 6.74 0.56
C THR A 58 -19.60 7.50 0.36
N SER A 59 -19.66 8.79 0.04
CA SER A 59 -18.48 9.66 -0.10
C SER A 59 -17.57 9.63 1.14
N ARG A 60 -18.16 9.46 2.34
CA ARG A 60 -17.41 9.36 3.59
C ARG A 60 -16.55 8.10 3.66
N LYS A 61 -17.10 6.94 3.26
CA LYS A 61 -16.37 5.67 3.17
C LYS A 61 -15.33 5.72 2.04
N ALA A 62 -15.72 6.18 0.85
CA ALA A 62 -14.80 6.32 -0.28
C ALA A 62 -13.62 7.24 0.05
N GLY A 63 -13.88 8.39 0.70
CA GLY A 63 -12.83 9.31 1.15
C GLY A 63 -11.89 8.69 2.20
N ARG A 64 -12.40 7.86 3.12
CA ARG A 64 -11.55 7.10 4.06
C ARG A 64 -10.65 6.12 3.31
N ILE A 65 -11.20 5.36 2.36
CA ILE A 65 -10.46 4.40 1.54
C ILE A 65 -9.34 5.11 0.76
N TYR A 66 -9.64 6.22 0.07
CA TYR A 66 -8.61 6.98 -0.65
C TYR A 66 -7.51 7.53 0.26
N ARG A 67 -7.84 7.95 1.50
CA ARG A 67 -6.83 8.35 2.49
C ARG A 67 -5.93 7.19 2.93
N LEU A 68 -6.48 5.99 3.06
CA LEU A 68 -5.68 4.78 3.34
C LEU A 68 -4.78 4.44 2.13
N THR A 69 -5.32 4.50 0.91
CA THR A 69 -4.57 4.26 -0.34
C THR A 69 -3.39 5.22 -0.48
N SER A 70 -3.62 6.53 -0.32
CA SER A 70 -2.56 7.54 -0.39
C SER A 70 -1.58 7.43 0.78
N GLY A 71 -2.07 7.10 1.97
CA GLY A 71 -1.26 6.85 3.16
C GLY A 71 -0.29 5.69 2.98
N LEU A 72 -0.76 4.55 2.47
CA LEU A 72 0.09 3.40 2.17
C LEU A 72 1.11 3.72 1.07
N SER A 73 0.68 4.41 0.01
CA SER A 73 1.59 4.86 -1.05
C SER A 73 2.72 5.77 -0.53
N ARG A 74 2.41 6.68 0.41
CA ARG A 74 3.41 7.53 1.06
C ARG A 74 4.35 6.72 1.96
N ARG A 75 3.81 5.82 2.78
CA ARG A 75 4.59 4.96 3.69
C ARG A 75 5.64 4.12 2.96
N LEU A 76 5.34 3.65 1.75
CA LEU A 76 6.31 2.92 0.91
C LEU A 76 7.45 3.83 0.42
N ARG A 77 7.13 5.04 -0.05
CA ARG A 77 8.15 6.02 -0.50
C ARG A 77 9.03 6.54 0.66
N GLU A 78 8.47 6.65 1.85
CA GLU A 78 9.25 7.01 3.06
C GLU A 78 10.25 5.91 3.40
N GLN A 79 9.87 4.64 3.27
CA GLN A 79 10.78 3.52 3.46
C GLN A 79 11.92 3.52 2.45
N GLU A 80 11.61 3.73 1.16
CA GLU A 80 12.62 3.88 0.11
C GLU A 80 13.62 5.00 0.46
N ARG A 81 13.14 6.17 0.90
CA ARG A 81 14.01 7.28 1.29
C ARG A 81 14.93 6.96 2.47
N VAL A 82 14.47 6.16 3.43
CA VAL A 82 15.26 5.79 4.62
C VAL A 82 16.28 4.70 4.29
N GLU A 83 15.87 3.66 3.56
CA GLU A 83 16.74 2.53 3.20
C GLU A 83 17.85 2.92 2.21
N PHE A 84 17.63 3.96 1.39
CA PHE A 84 18.57 4.39 0.35
C PHE A 84 19.08 5.83 0.55
N ALA A 85 18.98 6.38 1.76
CA ALA A 85 19.63 7.65 2.07
C ALA A 85 21.16 7.52 1.92
N PRO A 86 21.84 8.44 1.21
CA PRO A 86 23.29 8.40 1.12
C PRO A 86 23.87 8.52 2.54
N LEU A 87 24.78 7.62 2.89
CA LEU A 87 25.60 7.74 4.09
C LEU A 87 26.47 8.98 3.90
N LEU A 88 26.17 10.06 4.64
CA LEU A 88 27.04 11.23 4.77
C LEU A 88 28.27 10.88 5.62
#